data_AF-A0A920LL68-F1
#
_entry.id   AF-A0A920LL68-F1
#
_cell.length_a   1.000
_cell.length_b   1.000
_cell.length_c   1.000
_cell.angle_alpha   90.00
_cell.angle_beta   90.00
_cell.angle_gamma   90.00
#
_symmetry.space_group_name_H-M   'P 1'
#
loop_
_entity.id
_entity.type
_entity.pdbx_description
1 polymer ?
#
loop_
_entity_poly.entity_id
_entity_poly.type
_entity_poly.pdbx_seq_one_letter_code
_entity_poly.pdbx_strand_id
1 'polypeptide(L)'
;MARNSYFLQGSESEQRLVQDLINEQLKIYGLDITYIPRKFVNTQSIIEEVQSSKFDDNFVLEAYVNSYDGYSGAGDVLTKFGMSLRDEVELTISKERFEDFISPFMSASDNIDLASRPREGDLVFFPLGQRLFEVKFVEHEEPFYQLGKNYVYKLKCELFEYEDEVIDTSIDAIDTQVQEEGYIATLQLVGVGRTATATVSLGTGYIREIFLNNDGSGFTGTPVVSISTSPSGLAGDNATAVAFTTERAGVRSIEKILMTNAGANYTSPPIITISGGGGTGAAATCSIETASQGVLRFTMTDNGVGFGTVPTVTVANPAGGTAADKAVGIASIGVDGGGFNRVKSIFVQNAGKGYTLQPTVTIADPETISGAGTFEFNEVVQGMRSGTQARVKNWDADTNVLSIANVGIGGTITGFFAGEDVKGLSSGALYSVSRFNEDDTTDKYNEGDIFETEADAIVDFTESNPFGTF
;
A
#
# COMPACT_ATOMS: atom_id res chain seq x y z
N MET A 1 -66.66 27.06 -14.15
CA MET A 1 -66.68 28.00 -13.01
C MET A 1 -66.08 29.31 -13.49
N ALA A 2 -66.64 30.45 -13.11
CA ALA A 2 -66.03 31.75 -13.42
C ALA A 2 -64.64 31.83 -12.77
N ARG A 3 -63.61 32.10 -13.58
CA ARG A 3 -62.24 32.32 -13.09
C ARG A 3 -62.12 33.77 -12.60
N ASN A 4 -61.35 33.98 -11.54
CA ASN A 4 -61.06 35.32 -11.03
C ASN A 4 -60.33 36.12 -12.13
N SER A 5 -60.87 37.28 -12.52
CA SER A 5 -60.31 38.12 -13.60
C SER A 5 -58.94 38.70 -13.29
N TYR A 6 -58.54 38.71 -12.02
CA TYR A 6 -57.23 39.19 -11.56
C TYR A 6 -56.12 38.14 -11.63
N PHE A 7 -56.47 36.85 -11.83
CA PHE A 7 -55.49 35.78 -11.96
C PHE A 7 -55.59 35.13 -13.33
N LEU A 8 -54.58 35.35 -14.15
CA LEU A 8 -54.51 34.84 -15.52
C LEU A 8 -54.04 33.37 -15.56
N GLN A 9 -53.61 32.84 -14.42
CA GLN A 9 -53.17 31.45 -14.23
C GLN A 9 -52.04 31.06 -15.18
N GLY A 10 -50.98 31.88 -15.23
CA GLY A 10 -49.79 31.59 -16.04
C GLY A 10 -49.06 32.81 -16.61
N SER A 11 -49.32 34.02 -16.12
CA SER A 11 -48.55 35.20 -16.53
C SER A 11 -47.14 35.18 -15.93
N GLU A 12 -46.14 35.70 -16.62
CA GLU A 12 -44.74 35.70 -16.13
C GLU A 12 -44.58 36.36 -14.75
N SER A 13 -45.36 37.40 -14.47
CA SER A 13 -45.36 38.08 -13.16
C SER A 13 -45.89 37.19 -12.03
N GLU A 14 -46.93 36.38 -12.28
CA GLU A 14 -47.44 35.43 -11.29
C GLU A 14 -46.44 34.29 -11.06
N GLN A 15 -45.83 33.78 -12.14
CA GLN A 15 -44.84 32.70 -12.08
C GLN A 15 -43.59 33.14 -11.29
N ARG A 16 -43.09 34.35 -11.53
CA ARG A 16 -41.96 34.92 -10.77
C ARG A 16 -42.30 35.11 -9.30
N LEU A 17 -43.46 35.67 -8.99
CA LEU A 17 -43.89 35.85 -7.60
C LEU A 17 -43.95 34.51 -6.84
N VAL A 18 -44.46 33.46 -7.49
CA VAL A 18 -44.49 32.11 -6.87
C VAL A 18 -43.08 31.57 -6.65
N GLN A 19 -42.19 31.72 -7.62
CA GLN A 19 -40.78 31.32 -7.47
C GLN A 19 -40.09 32.08 -6.34
N ASP A 20 -40.27 33.39 -6.25
CA ASP A 20 -39.71 34.23 -5.18
C ASP A 20 -40.20 33.79 -3.79
N LEU A 21 -41.50 33.48 -3.67
CA LEU A 21 -42.07 32.97 -2.43
C LEU A 21 -41.51 31.61 -2.03
N ILE A 22 -41.28 30.72 -3.00
CA ILE A 22 -40.65 29.41 -2.76
C ILE A 22 -39.21 29.59 -2.31
N ASN A 23 -38.44 30.45 -2.98
CA ASN A 23 -37.06 30.75 -2.59
C ASN A 23 -36.99 31.30 -1.16
N GLU A 24 -37.88 32.23 -0.82
CA GLU A 24 -37.95 32.79 0.54
C GLU A 24 -38.37 31.73 1.56
N GLN A 25 -39.34 30.86 1.22
CA GLN A 25 -39.75 29.76 2.08
C GLN A 25 -38.59 28.81 2.37
N LEU A 26 -37.82 28.43 1.35
CA LEU A 26 -36.66 27.55 1.49
C LEU A 26 -35.55 28.21 2.32
N LYS A 27 -35.34 29.52 2.21
CA LYS A 27 -34.38 30.24 3.05
C LYS A 27 -34.78 30.34 4.52
N ILE A 28 -36.09 30.44 4.80
CA ILE A 28 -36.59 30.57 6.17
C ILE A 28 -36.69 29.20 6.86
N TYR A 29 -37.20 28.19 6.17
CA TYR A 29 -37.54 26.89 6.74
C TYR A 29 -36.64 25.73 6.29
N GLY A 30 -35.82 25.94 5.27
CA GLY A 30 -34.87 24.95 4.79
C GLY A 30 -33.57 24.94 5.60
N LEU A 31 -32.71 24.01 5.24
CA LEU A 31 -31.36 23.82 5.76
C LEU A 31 -30.36 24.03 4.63
N ASP A 32 -29.19 24.57 4.97
CA ASP A 32 -28.08 24.67 4.03
C ASP A 32 -27.46 23.28 3.83
N ILE A 33 -27.47 22.81 2.58
CA ILE A 33 -26.84 21.58 2.14
C ILE A 33 -25.70 21.89 1.17
N THR A 34 -24.74 20.98 1.05
CA THR A 34 -23.72 21.05 0.00
C THR A 34 -24.05 20.01 -1.07
N TYR A 35 -24.36 20.48 -2.27
CA TYR A 35 -24.58 19.65 -3.45
C TYR A 35 -23.26 19.43 -4.19
N ILE A 36 -22.99 18.17 -4.53
CA ILE A 36 -21.72 17.72 -5.08
C ILE A 36 -22.02 16.90 -6.35
N PRO A 37 -21.78 17.46 -7.55
CA PRO A 37 -22.09 16.76 -8.80
C PRO A 37 -21.09 15.63 -9.08
N ARG A 38 -21.60 14.51 -9.60
CA ARG A 38 -20.79 13.37 -10.03
C ARG A 38 -20.10 13.64 -11.37
N LYS A 39 -18.79 13.44 -11.46
CA LYS A 39 -18.06 13.42 -12.75
C LYS A 39 -17.62 12.01 -13.07
N PHE A 40 -17.71 11.63 -14.35
CA PHE A 40 -17.23 10.32 -14.79
C PHE A 40 -15.75 10.39 -15.18
N VAL A 41 -14.97 9.42 -14.72
CA VAL A 41 -13.55 9.28 -15.08
C VAL A 41 -13.38 8.01 -15.91
N ASN A 42 -12.78 8.16 -17.10
CA ASN A 42 -12.46 7.10 -18.05
C ASN A 42 -13.67 6.29 -18.58
N THR A 43 -14.45 6.87 -19.49
CA THR A 43 -15.38 6.10 -20.34
C THR A 43 -14.57 5.43 -21.46
N GLN A 44 -14.43 4.10 -21.43
CA GLN A 44 -13.82 3.41 -22.57
C GLN A 44 -14.75 3.48 -23.77
N SER A 45 -14.25 4.01 -24.89
CA SER A 45 -15.04 4.33 -26.09
C SER A 45 -15.65 3.13 -26.81
N ILE A 46 -15.37 1.90 -26.39
CA ILE A 46 -15.81 0.66 -27.06
C ILE A 46 -16.96 -0.03 -26.30
N ILE A 47 -17.04 0.11 -24.97
CA ILE A 47 -18.08 -0.54 -24.14
C ILE A 47 -18.89 0.50 -23.33
N GLU A 48 -18.52 1.79 -23.31
CA GLU A 48 -19.20 2.84 -22.53
C GLU A 48 -19.37 2.46 -21.05
N GLU A 49 -18.50 1.61 -20.52
CA GLU A 49 -18.47 1.25 -19.11
C GLU A 49 -17.76 2.36 -18.33
N VAL A 50 -18.44 2.84 -17.29
CA VAL A 50 -17.88 3.82 -16.36
C VAL A 50 -16.98 3.06 -15.40
N GLN A 51 -15.67 3.30 -15.45
CA GLN A 51 -14.72 2.60 -14.59
C GLN A 51 -14.54 3.26 -13.23
N SER A 52 -14.75 4.57 -13.09
CA SER A 52 -14.63 5.26 -11.79
C SER A 52 -15.37 6.60 -11.80
N SER A 53 -15.88 7.02 -10.63
CA SER A 53 -16.53 8.32 -10.43
C SER A 53 -15.65 9.24 -9.60
N LYS A 54 -15.72 10.54 -9.88
CA LYS A 54 -15.03 11.58 -9.14
C LYS A 54 -16.00 12.68 -8.69
N PHE A 55 -15.80 13.18 -7.48
CA PHE A 55 -16.56 14.25 -6.84
C PHE A 55 -15.59 15.32 -6.35
N ASP A 56 -15.41 16.40 -7.13
CA ASP A 56 -14.42 17.44 -6.84
C ASP A 56 -14.97 18.88 -6.82
N ASP A 57 -16.26 19.06 -7.10
CA ASP A 57 -16.95 20.36 -7.00
C ASP A 57 -17.89 20.36 -5.80
N ASN A 58 -18.16 21.54 -5.26
CA ASN A 58 -19.15 21.72 -4.19
C ASN A 58 -19.97 22.99 -4.41
N PHE A 59 -21.28 22.91 -4.15
CA PHE A 59 -22.21 24.04 -4.26
C PHE A 59 -23.14 24.08 -3.05
N VAL A 60 -23.14 25.18 -2.31
CA VAL A 60 -24.07 25.36 -1.20
C VAL A 60 -25.44 25.79 -1.73
N LEU A 61 -26.49 25.11 -1.26
CA LEU A 61 -27.88 25.37 -1.65
C LEU A 61 -28.83 25.16 -0.46
N GLU A 62 -29.91 25.92 -0.42
CA GLU A 62 -30.97 25.75 0.57
C GLU A 62 -31.94 24.61 0.16
N ALA A 63 -32.15 23.62 1.05
CA ALA A 63 -33.05 22.50 0.83
C ALA A 63 -34.03 22.32 1.99
N TYR A 64 -35.29 22.03 1.69
CA TYR A 64 -36.29 21.68 2.69
C TYR A 64 -36.43 20.17 2.82
N VAL A 65 -36.32 19.66 4.05
CA VAL A 65 -36.46 18.23 4.35
C VAL A 65 -37.94 17.91 4.49
N ASN A 66 -38.49 17.11 3.57
CA ASN A 66 -39.90 16.74 3.56
C ASN A 66 -40.22 15.64 4.59
N SER A 67 -39.25 14.84 5.01
CA SER A 67 -39.42 13.76 5.99
C SER A 67 -39.55 14.33 7.41
N TYR A 68 -40.80 14.62 7.83
CA TYR A 68 -41.15 15.30 9.09
C TYR A 68 -40.88 14.50 10.38
N ASP A 69 -40.75 13.16 10.31
CA ASP A 69 -40.73 12.28 11.50
C ASP A 69 -39.38 11.56 11.74
N GLY A 70 -38.32 11.97 11.03
CA GLY A 70 -37.00 11.31 11.03
C GLY A 70 -36.63 10.74 9.66
N TYR A 71 -35.45 10.11 9.54
CA TYR A 71 -35.05 9.36 8.34
C TYR A 71 -36.16 8.36 7.99
N SER A 72 -36.74 8.52 6.80
CA SER A 72 -37.82 7.66 6.33
C SER A 72 -37.18 6.61 5.46
N GLY A 73 -37.28 5.34 5.85
CA GLY A 73 -36.61 4.24 5.17
C GLY A 73 -36.95 2.92 5.85
N ALA A 74 -36.57 1.80 5.24
CA ALA A 74 -36.87 0.47 5.78
C ALA A 74 -36.13 0.13 7.09
N GLY A 75 -35.32 1.05 7.64
CA GLY A 75 -34.50 0.85 8.83
C GLY A 75 -33.38 -0.17 8.57
N ASP A 76 -33.02 -0.95 9.60
CA ASP A 76 -32.15 -2.12 9.46
C ASP A 76 -32.88 -3.24 8.69
N VAL A 77 -32.58 -3.38 7.41
CA VAL A 77 -33.08 -4.49 6.61
C VAL A 77 -32.10 -5.64 6.70
N LEU A 78 -32.52 -6.72 7.38
CA LEU A 78 -31.78 -7.99 7.36
C LEU A 78 -31.96 -8.66 6.00
N THR A 79 -30.91 -8.64 5.19
CA THR A 79 -30.81 -9.42 3.95
C THR A 79 -30.14 -10.77 4.24
N LYS A 80 -30.19 -11.69 3.28
CA LYS A 80 -29.50 -12.99 3.36
C LYS A 80 -27.96 -12.86 3.50
N PHE A 81 -27.42 -11.66 3.27
CA PHE A 81 -26.00 -11.34 3.33
C PHE A 81 -25.60 -10.44 4.51
N GLY A 82 -26.54 -9.99 5.34
CA GLY A 82 -26.25 -9.10 6.48
C GLY A 82 -27.30 -8.02 6.69
N MET A 83 -27.05 -7.17 7.69
CA MET A 83 -27.87 -5.99 8.02
C MET A 83 -27.46 -4.82 7.13
N SER A 84 -28.41 -4.26 6.35
CA SER A 84 -28.19 -3.07 5.51
C SER A 84 -29.02 -1.92 6.08
N LEU A 85 -28.36 -0.81 6.42
CA LEU A 85 -29.02 0.44 6.82
C LEU A 85 -29.39 1.23 5.57
N ARG A 86 -30.68 1.33 5.27
CA ARG A 86 -31.19 2.17 4.17
C ARG A 86 -31.96 3.35 4.73
N ASP A 87 -31.20 4.35 5.17
CA ASP A 87 -31.75 5.65 5.55
C ASP A 87 -32.05 6.43 4.26
N GLU A 88 -33.32 6.77 4.02
CA GLU A 88 -33.72 7.64 2.90
C GLU A 88 -34.16 9.02 3.42
N VAL A 89 -33.97 10.03 2.58
CA VAL A 89 -34.40 11.41 2.84
C VAL A 89 -35.00 12.02 1.58
N GLU A 90 -36.15 12.68 1.75
CA GLU A 90 -36.79 13.44 0.68
C GLU A 90 -36.51 14.93 0.85
N LEU A 91 -35.96 15.54 -0.20
CA LEU A 91 -35.54 16.95 -0.19
C LEU A 91 -36.28 17.73 -1.27
N THR A 92 -36.69 18.95 -0.95
CA THR A 92 -37.21 19.91 -1.93
C THR A 92 -36.21 21.06 -2.09
N ILE A 93 -35.74 21.29 -3.33
CA ILE A 93 -34.84 22.39 -3.67
C ILE A 93 -35.46 23.35 -4.69
N SER A 94 -34.98 24.59 -4.72
CA SER A 94 -35.41 25.58 -5.70
C SER A 94 -34.85 25.26 -7.10
N LYS A 95 -35.74 25.25 -8.09
CA LYS A 95 -35.36 25.07 -9.49
C LYS A 95 -34.56 26.24 -10.03
N GLU A 96 -35.02 27.48 -9.78
CA GLU A 96 -34.36 28.69 -10.25
C GLU A 96 -32.94 28.80 -9.69
N ARG A 97 -32.76 28.54 -8.38
CA ARG A 97 -31.44 28.62 -7.75
C ARG A 97 -30.47 27.59 -8.35
N PHE A 98 -30.95 26.39 -8.63
CA PHE A 98 -30.13 25.37 -9.30
C PHE A 98 -29.74 25.79 -10.72
N GLU A 99 -30.73 26.22 -11.53
CA GLU A 99 -30.52 26.61 -12.93
C GLU A 99 -29.65 27.87 -13.08
N ASP A 100 -29.74 28.81 -12.15
CA ASP A 100 -28.98 30.08 -12.22
C ASP A 100 -27.59 29.98 -11.59
N PHE A 101 -27.42 29.16 -10.54
CA PHE A 101 -26.18 29.13 -9.76
C PHE A 101 -25.33 27.87 -9.96
N ILE A 102 -25.90 26.72 -10.31
CA ILE A 102 -25.16 25.45 -10.38
C ILE A 102 -25.01 25.01 -11.84
N SER A 103 -26.10 24.99 -12.60
CA SER A 103 -26.14 24.60 -14.01
C SER A 103 -25.09 25.30 -14.90
N PRO A 104 -24.81 26.62 -14.75
CA PRO A 104 -23.79 27.27 -15.58
C PRO A 104 -22.39 26.70 -15.37
N PHE A 105 -22.03 26.39 -14.11
CA PHE A 105 -20.73 25.79 -13.79
C PHE A 105 -20.67 24.33 -14.24
N MET A 106 -21.76 23.57 -14.07
CA MET A 106 -21.85 22.19 -14.56
C MET A 106 -21.71 22.12 -16.08
N SER A 107 -22.31 23.06 -16.82
CA SER A 107 -22.24 23.10 -18.28
C SER A 107 -20.86 23.49 -18.83
N ALA A 108 -20.05 24.13 -18.00
CA ALA A 108 -18.68 24.52 -18.34
C ALA A 108 -17.65 23.41 -18.03
N SER A 109 -18.04 22.41 -17.23
CA SER A 109 -17.19 21.29 -16.83
C SER A 109 -17.29 20.14 -17.83
N ASP A 110 -16.13 19.60 -18.23
CA ASP A 110 -16.06 18.37 -19.03
C ASP A 110 -16.52 17.15 -18.20
N ASN A 111 -17.06 16.12 -18.87
CA ASN A 111 -17.53 14.86 -18.28
C ASN A 111 -18.81 14.94 -17.42
N ILE A 112 -19.68 15.91 -17.72
CA ILE A 112 -21.03 16.01 -17.18
C ILE A 112 -22.04 15.94 -18.33
N ASP A 113 -22.84 14.87 -18.40
CA ASP A 113 -23.78 14.65 -19.50
C ASP A 113 -25.06 15.51 -19.43
N LEU A 114 -25.47 15.93 -18.22
CA LEU A 114 -26.69 16.71 -18.01
C LEU A 114 -26.48 17.76 -16.92
N ALA A 115 -26.41 19.02 -17.32
CA ALA A 115 -26.21 20.17 -16.42
C ALA A 115 -27.53 20.88 -16.05
N SER A 116 -28.62 20.66 -16.78
CA SER A 116 -29.84 21.46 -16.67
C SER A 116 -30.71 21.14 -15.45
N ARG A 117 -30.39 20.08 -14.69
CA ARG A 117 -31.10 19.65 -13.47
C ARG A 117 -30.18 18.77 -12.62
N PRO A 118 -30.51 18.55 -11.33
CA PRO A 118 -29.84 17.53 -10.54
C PRO A 118 -29.95 16.17 -11.22
N ARG A 119 -28.92 15.33 -11.08
CA ARG A 119 -28.88 13.98 -11.64
C ARG A 119 -28.88 12.94 -10.54
N GLU A 120 -29.26 11.74 -10.97
CA GLU A 120 -29.11 10.54 -10.17
C GLU A 120 -27.61 10.21 -10.04
N GLY A 121 -27.19 9.84 -8.84
CA GLY A 121 -25.79 9.61 -8.48
C GLY A 121 -25.00 10.84 -8.03
N ASP A 122 -25.59 12.04 -8.02
CA ASP A 122 -24.97 13.20 -7.38
C ASP A 122 -25.08 13.08 -5.84
N LEU A 123 -24.15 13.71 -5.10
CA LEU A 123 -24.12 13.64 -3.65
C LEU A 123 -24.66 14.91 -3.00
N VAL A 124 -25.25 14.75 -1.82
CA VAL A 124 -25.73 15.81 -0.94
C VAL A 124 -25.16 15.61 0.46
N PHE A 125 -24.42 16.60 0.95
CA PHE A 125 -23.85 16.60 2.29
C PHE A 125 -24.66 17.47 3.26
N PHE A 126 -24.96 16.92 4.44
CA PHE A 126 -25.63 17.61 5.54
C PHE A 126 -24.65 18.01 6.63
N PRO A 127 -24.41 19.32 6.86
CA PRO A 127 -23.43 19.79 7.86
C PRO A 127 -23.73 19.37 9.30
N LEU A 128 -25.01 19.30 9.68
CA LEU A 128 -25.44 18.98 11.05
C LEU A 128 -25.37 17.48 11.39
N GLY A 129 -25.48 16.62 10.36
CA GLY A 129 -25.43 15.17 10.49
C GLY A 129 -24.10 14.55 10.08
N GLN A 130 -23.24 15.32 9.39
CA GLN A 130 -22.00 14.85 8.74
C GLN A 130 -22.22 13.61 7.86
N ARG A 131 -23.37 13.50 7.21
CA ARG A 131 -23.72 12.36 6.36
C ARG A 131 -23.79 12.78 4.89
N LEU A 132 -23.33 11.87 4.02
CA LEU A 132 -23.45 11.95 2.59
C LEU A 132 -24.65 11.13 2.12
N PHE A 133 -25.49 11.72 1.28
CA PHE A 133 -26.61 11.04 0.63
C PHE A 133 -26.45 11.09 -0.88
N GLU A 134 -26.71 9.97 -1.54
CA GLU A 134 -26.75 9.86 -2.98
C GLU A 134 -28.17 10.11 -3.50
N VAL A 135 -28.32 10.97 -4.51
CA VAL A 135 -29.59 11.19 -5.19
C VAL A 135 -29.94 9.95 -6.01
N LYS A 136 -30.95 9.19 -5.61
CA LYS A 136 -31.42 8.03 -6.39
C LYS A 136 -32.46 8.40 -7.45
N PHE A 137 -33.27 9.42 -7.18
CA PHE A 137 -34.31 9.84 -8.11
C PHE A 137 -34.62 11.33 -8.02
N VAL A 138 -34.81 11.96 -9.17
CA VAL A 138 -35.14 13.39 -9.29
C VAL A 138 -36.54 13.55 -9.89
N GLU A 139 -37.51 13.92 -9.05
CA GLU A 139 -38.84 14.29 -9.49
C GLU A 139 -38.85 15.73 -10.02
N HIS A 140 -39.14 15.85 -11.31
CA HIS A 140 -39.21 17.14 -12.02
C HIS A 140 -40.62 17.48 -12.52
N GLU A 141 -41.61 16.62 -12.25
CA GLU A 141 -43.01 16.82 -12.66
C GLU A 141 -43.95 17.11 -11.47
N GLU A 142 -43.46 16.94 -10.23
CA GLU A 142 -44.19 17.23 -9.01
C GLU A 142 -43.62 18.45 -8.25
N PRO A 143 -44.47 19.27 -7.60
CA PRO A 143 -45.93 19.26 -7.66
C PRO A 143 -46.43 19.71 -9.05
N PHE A 144 -47.52 19.09 -9.50
CA PHE A 144 -48.12 19.28 -10.83
C PHE A 144 -48.15 20.76 -11.26
N TYR A 145 -47.48 21.09 -12.38
CA TYR A 145 -47.32 22.42 -13.01
C TYR A 145 -48.29 23.52 -12.55
N GLN A 146 -48.06 24.08 -11.36
CA GLN A 146 -48.87 25.17 -10.85
C GLN A 146 -48.60 26.39 -11.72
N LEU A 147 -49.64 27.01 -12.30
CA LEU A 147 -49.49 28.12 -13.25
C LEU A 147 -48.64 27.77 -14.51
N GLY A 148 -48.56 26.48 -14.88
CA GLY A 148 -47.93 26.02 -16.13
C GLY A 148 -46.41 25.83 -16.08
N LYS A 149 -45.78 25.93 -14.90
CA LYS A 149 -44.35 25.62 -14.69
C LYS A 149 -44.15 24.85 -13.39
N ASN A 150 -43.04 24.10 -13.32
CA ASN A 150 -42.53 23.57 -12.06
C ASN A 150 -41.47 24.54 -11.52
N TYR A 151 -41.45 24.75 -10.20
CA TYR A 151 -40.61 25.72 -9.48
C TYR A 151 -39.65 25.04 -8.50
N VAL A 152 -39.81 23.73 -8.28
CA VAL A 152 -38.99 22.95 -7.36
C VAL A 152 -38.54 21.64 -8.00
N TYR A 153 -37.41 21.11 -7.53
CA TYR A 153 -37.06 19.70 -7.73
C TYR A 153 -37.27 18.98 -6.40
N LYS A 154 -37.88 17.79 -6.45
CA LYS A 154 -37.86 16.89 -5.30
C LYS A 154 -36.83 15.80 -5.55
N LEU A 155 -35.94 15.62 -4.60
CA LEU A 155 -34.88 14.62 -4.64
C LEU A 155 -35.22 13.54 -3.63
N LYS A 156 -35.17 12.28 -4.07
CA LYS A 156 -35.13 11.12 -3.18
C LYS A 156 -33.68 10.71 -3.07
N CYS A 157 -33.14 10.80 -1.86
CA CYS A 157 -31.76 10.47 -1.59
C CYS A 157 -31.68 9.32 -0.60
N GLU A 158 -30.69 8.46 -0.77
CA GLU A 158 -30.35 7.37 0.15
C GLU A 158 -28.96 7.62 0.73
N LEU A 159 -28.66 7.05 1.91
CA LEU A 159 -27.31 7.13 2.48
C LEU A 159 -26.28 6.63 1.44
N PHE A 160 -25.21 7.40 1.24
CA PHE A 160 -24.17 7.05 0.28
C PHE A 160 -23.34 5.86 0.81
N GLU A 161 -23.23 4.81 0.02
CA GLU A 161 -22.33 3.68 0.25
C GLU A 161 -21.06 3.90 -0.61
N TYR A 162 -19.89 3.90 0.03
CA TYR A 162 -18.62 4.11 -0.64
C TYR A 162 -18.10 2.80 -1.23
N GLU A 163 -17.80 2.76 -2.52
CA GLU A 163 -17.23 1.56 -3.16
C GLU A 163 -15.77 1.82 -3.56
N ASP A 164 -15.51 2.86 -4.37
CA ASP A 164 -14.15 3.19 -4.85
C ASP A 164 -14.05 4.62 -5.44
N GLU A 165 -15.03 5.48 -5.16
CA GLU A 165 -15.13 6.81 -5.73
C GLU A 165 -14.09 7.77 -5.17
N VAL A 166 -13.60 8.66 -6.04
CA VAL A 166 -12.67 9.70 -5.64
C VAL A 166 -13.46 10.92 -5.15
N ILE A 167 -13.46 11.18 -3.85
CA ILE A 167 -14.05 12.38 -3.24
C ILE A 167 -12.91 13.34 -2.85
N ASP A 168 -12.91 14.54 -3.43
CA ASP A 168 -11.92 15.60 -3.24
C ASP A 168 -12.59 16.97 -3.37
N THR A 169 -13.50 17.28 -2.46
CA THR A 169 -14.34 18.49 -2.56
C THR A 169 -13.65 19.76 -2.08
N SER A 170 -12.41 19.66 -1.58
CA SER A 170 -11.66 20.71 -0.87
C SER A 170 -12.29 21.17 0.45
N ILE A 171 -13.27 20.42 0.95
CA ILE A 171 -13.94 20.66 2.23
C ILE A 171 -13.63 19.48 3.15
N ASP A 172 -12.77 19.71 4.14
CA ASP A 172 -12.33 18.69 5.10
C ASP A 172 -13.50 17.93 5.77
N ALA A 173 -14.59 18.64 6.07
CA ALA A 173 -15.77 18.03 6.71
C ALA A 173 -16.49 17.01 5.83
N ILE A 174 -16.30 17.07 4.51
CA ILE A 174 -16.90 16.14 3.53
C ILE A 174 -15.89 15.04 3.20
N ASP A 175 -14.67 15.45 2.90
CA ASP A 175 -13.61 14.56 2.43
C ASP A 175 -13.19 13.54 3.51
N THR A 176 -13.26 13.91 4.80
CA THR A 176 -12.96 12.99 5.90
C THR A 176 -14.06 11.97 6.21
N GLN A 177 -15.30 12.16 5.70
CA GLN A 177 -16.39 11.22 5.97
C GLN A 177 -16.18 9.84 5.34
N VAL A 178 -15.37 9.77 4.28
CA VAL A 178 -15.04 8.52 3.57
C VAL A 178 -13.58 8.11 3.78
N GLN A 179 -12.91 8.72 4.77
CA GLN A 179 -11.49 8.48 5.04
C GLN A 179 -11.24 7.08 5.59
N GLU A 180 -12.17 6.56 6.40
CA GLU A 180 -12.10 5.23 7.03
C GLU A 180 -13.00 4.20 6.33
N GLU A 181 -13.66 4.59 5.24
CA GLU A 181 -14.60 3.75 4.49
C GLU A 181 -13.94 3.11 3.28
N GLY A 182 -14.39 1.89 2.95
CA GLY A 182 -13.90 1.07 1.84
C GLY A 182 -12.64 0.28 2.19
N TYR A 183 -12.10 -0.43 1.18
CA TYR A 183 -10.91 -1.27 1.37
C TYR A 183 -9.65 -0.43 1.60
N ILE A 184 -9.12 -0.50 2.82
CA ILE A 184 -7.91 0.23 3.24
C ILE A 184 -6.76 -0.74 3.49
N ALA A 185 -5.72 -0.64 2.68
CA ALA A 185 -4.46 -1.32 2.93
C ALA A 185 -3.50 -0.42 3.74
N THR A 186 -2.59 -1.03 4.50
CA THR A 186 -1.63 -0.27 5.33
C THR A 186 -0.18 -0.54 4.95
N LEU A 187 0.59 0.53 4.84
CA LEU A 187 2.04 0.49 4.65
C LEU A 187 2.72 0.94 5.94
N GLN A 188 3.54 0.07 6.53
CA GLN A 188 4.51 0.52 7.54
C GLN A 188 5.69 1.12 6.81
N LEU A 189 5.99 2.39 7.05
CA LEU A 189 7.07 3.11 6.41
C LEU A 189 8.27 3.29 7.33
N VAL A 190 9.42 3.59 6.74
CA VAL A 190 10.68 3.89 7.45
C VAL A 190 10.99 5.39 7.34
N GLY A 191 10.94 6.09 8.48
CA GLY A 191 11.28 7.51 8.57
C GLY A 191 12.78 7.83 8.58
N VAL A 192 13.65 6.88 8.97
CA VAL A 192 15.12 7.07 8.94
C VAL A 192 15.81 5.73 8.67
N GLY A 193 16.45 5.59 7.51
CA GLY A 193 17.34 4.46 7.23
C GLY A 193 18.62 4.60 8.04
N ARG A 194 19.14 3.48 8.56
CA ARG A 194 20.42 3.45 9.26
C ARG A 194 21.38 2.52 8.54
N THR A 195 22.53 3.04 8.13
CA THR A 195 23.57 2.23 7.49
C THR A 195 24.11 1.20 8.46
N ALA A 196 24.21 -0.05 8.00
CA ALA A 196 24.84 -1.13 8.75
C ALA A 196 26.35 -0.89 8.88
N THR A 197 26.95 -1.37 9.97
CA THR A 197 28.40 -1.31 10.17
C THR A 197 28.94 -2.69 10.53
N ALA A 198 30.14 -3.00 10.05
CA ALA A 198 30.81 -4.27 10.34
C ALA A 198 32.32 -4.09 10.48
N THR A 199 32.95 -5.01 11.20
CA THR A 199 34.40 -5.15 11.34
C THR A 199 34.84 -6.52 10.85
N VAL A 200 36.14 -6.73 10.66
CA VAL A 200 36.69 -8.02 10.21
C VAL A 200 37.76 -8.54 11.15
N SER A 201 37.92 -9.86 11.25
CA SER A 201 39.10 -10.46 11.87
C SER A 201 40.10 -10.91 10.82
N LEU A 202 41.39 -10.70 11.07
CA LEU A 202 42.48 -11.13 10.21
C LEU A 202 43.21 -12.35 10.79
N GLY A 203 43.75 -13.19 9.93
CA GLY A 203 44.65 -14.28 10.33
C GLY A 203 45.33 -14.95 9.14
N THR A 204 46.13 -15.98 9.42
CA THR A 204 46.93 -16.74 8.45
C THR A 204 46.52 -18.21 8.42
N GLY A 205 46.76 -18.89 7.30
CA GLY A 205 46.37 -20.30 7.15
C GLY A 205 44.86 -20.46 7.00
N TYR A 206 44.23 -19.69 6.13
CA TYR A 206 42.78 -19.68 5.95
C TYR A 206 42.39 -20.17 4.56
N ILE A 207 41.12 -20.54 4.40
CA ILE A 207 40.53 -20.81 3.09
C ILE A 207 40.33 -19.48 2.36
N ARG A 208 41.02 -19.30 1.22
CA ARG A 208 40.93 -18.06 0.45
C ARG A 208 39.60 -17.97 -0.29
N GLU A 209 39.21 -19.05 -0.95
CA GLU A 209 38.00 -19.15 -1.77
C GLU A 209 37.57 -20.61 -1.91
N ILE A 210 36.26 -20.82 -1.94
CA ILE A 210 35.63 -22.12 -2.22
C ILE A 210 35.14 -22.10 -3.67
N PHE A 211 35.54 -23.11 -4.43
CA PHE A 211 35.13 -23.32 -5.82
C PHE A 211 34.09 -24.44 -5.86
N LEU A 212 32.89 -24.09 -6.33
CA LEU A 212 31.85 -25.06 -6.64
C LEU A 212 32.20 -25.72 -7.99
N ASN A 213 32.49 -27.03 -7.96
CA ASN A 213 32.90 -27.78 -9.15
C ASN A 213 31.72 -28.48 -9.82
N ASN A 214 30.71 -28.83 -9.04
CA ASN A 214 29.45 -29.38 -9.50
C ASN A 214 28.33 -28.90 -8.58
N ASP A 215 27.31 -28.31 -9.19
CA ASP A 215 26.17 -27.69 -8.51
C ASP A 215 25.20 -28.75 -7.95
N GLY A 216 25.31 -29.99 -8.42
CA GLY A 216 24.40 -31.09 -8.09
C GLY A 216 22.98 -30.82 -8.58
N SER A 217 22.03 -31.69 -8.20
CA SER A 217 20.62 -31.51 -8.54
C SER A 217 19.69 -32.23 -7.56
N GLY A 218 18.42 -31.82 -7.55
CA GLY A 218 17.34 -32.46 -6.79
C GLY A 218 17.29 -32.07 -5.32
N PHE A 219 17.85 -30.93 -4.92
CA PHE A 219 17.82 -30.49 -3.53
C PHE A 219 16.41 -30.06 -3.11
N THR A 220 15.79 -30.76 -2.16
CA THR A 220 14.50 -30.40 -1.57
C THR A 220 14.64 -29.50 -0.35
N GLY A 221 15.81 -29.50 0.30
CA GLY A 221 16.17 -28.61 1.40
C GLY A 221 17.61 -28.10 1.27
N THR A 222 18.02 -27.19 2.16
CA THR A 222 19.37 -26.62 2.14
C THR A 222 20.42 -27.66 2.53
N PRO A 223 21.40 -27.97 1.67
CA PRO A 223 22.45 -28.93 2.00
C PRO A 223 23.42 -28.38 3.04
N VAL A 224 24.00 -29.28 3.83
CA VAL A 224 25.01 -28.97 4.85
C VAL A 224 26.40 -29.04 4.22
N VAL A 225 27.18 -27.97 4.36
CA VAL A 225 28.58 -27.90 3.95
C VAL A 225 29.47 -28.13 5.17
N SER A 226 30.11 -29.30 5.23
CA SER A 226 31.07 -29.65 6.29
C SER A 226 32.49 -29.46 5.79
N ILE A 227 33.33 -28.81 6.59
CA ILE A 227 34.75 -28.58 6.29
C ILE A 227 35.57 -29.28 7.37
N SER A 228 36.61 -30.02 6.97
CA SER A 228 37.49 -30.70 7.94
C SER A 228 38.16 -29.70 8.89
N THR A 229 38.37 -30.13 10.14
CA THR A 229 38.91 -29.29 11.22
C THR A 229 40.31 -28.77 10.92
N SER A 230 40.63 -27.59 11.46
CA SER A 230 41.98 -27.03 11.39
C SER A 230 42.98 -27.90 12.17
N PRO A 231 44.23 -28.10 11.66
CA PRO A 231 45.27 -28.85 12.36
C PRO A 231 45.66 -28.29 13.74
N SER A 232 45.37 -27.01 14.01
CA SER A 232 45.70 -26.36 15.29
C SER A 232 44.85 -26.87 16.46
N GLY A 233 43.64 -27.36 16.19
CA GLY A 233 42.67 -27.76 17.22
C GLY A 233 42.16 -26.59 18.09
N LEU A 234 42.46 -25.34 17.74
CA LEU A 234 42.03 -24.17 18.51
C LEU A 234 40.57 -23.81 18.21
N ALA A 235 39.86 -23.34 19.24
CA ALA A 235 38.49 -22.86 19.08
C ALA A 235 38.45 -21.60 18.19
N GLY A 236 37.60 -21.62 17.16
CA GLY A 236 37.45 -20.51 16.20
C GLY A 236 38.28 -20.64 14.91
N ASP A 237 39.22 -21.58 14.86
CA ASP A 237 40.07 -21.82 13.68
C ASP A 237 39.40 -22.67 12.61
N ASN A 238 38.33 -23.39 12.96
CA ASN A 238 37.60 -24.20 11.98
C ASN A 238 36.87 -23.30 10.99
N ALA A 239 37.09 -23.56 9.70
CA ALA A 239 36.33 -22.93 8.66
C ALA A 239 34.87 -23.44 8.66
N THR A 240 33.94 -22.54 8.36
CA THR A 240 32.51 -22.82 8.26
C THR A 240 31.94 -22.12 7.05
N ALA A 241 31.00 -22.77 6.36
CA ALA A 241 30.38 -22.24 5.14
C ALA A 241 28.92 -22.68 5.05
N VAL A 242 28.16 -21.96 4.23
CA VAL A 242 26.75 -22.25 3.93
C VAL A 242 26.57 -22.33 2.42
N ALA A 243 25.71 -23.25 1.98
CA ALA A 243 25.32 -23.37 0.58
C ALA A 243 24.05 -22.56 0.31
N PHE A 244 24.03 -21.86 -0.82
CA PHE A 244 22.85 -21.20 -1.36
C PHE A 244 22.35 -22.00 -2.54
N THR A 245 21.08 -22.38 -2.52
CA THR A 245 20.43 -23.11 -3.61
C THR A 245 19.61 -22.17 -4.47
N THR A 246 19.48 -22.51 -5.75
CA THR A 246 18.62 -21.83 -6.71
C THR A 246 17.75 -22.85 -7.42
N GLU A 247 16.59 -22.42 -7.90
CA GLU A 247 15.65 -23.25 -8.65
C GLU A 247 15.52 -22.72 -10.07
N ARG A 248 15.75 -23.58 -11.06
CA ARG A 248 15.56 -23.23 -12.47
C ARG A 248 14.82 -24.35 -13.18
N ALA A 249 13.69 -24.02 -13.80
CA ALA A 249 12.83 -24.97 -14.50
C ALA A 249 12.41 -26.18 -13.63
N GLY A 250 12.07 -25.95 -12.35
CA GLY A 250 11.61 -27.00 -11.42
C GLY A 250 12.72 -27.87 -10.84
N VAL A 251 13.99 -27.58 -11.10
CA VAL A 251 15.14 -28.32 -10.55
C VAL A 251 15.95 -27.40 -9.65
N ARG A 252 16.13 -27.82 -8.39
CA ARG A 252 16.95 -27.14 -7.40
C ARG A 252 18.40 -27.65 -7.40
N SER A 253 19.35 -26.72 -7.45
CA SER A 253 20.81 -26.95 -7.46
C SER A 253 21.52 -25.94 -6.56
N ILE A 254 22.80 -26.17 -6.24
CA ILE A 254 23.61 -25.21 -5.48
C ILE A 254 24.08 -24.10 -6.42
N GLU A 255 23.78 -22.85 -6.11
CA GLU A 255 24.26 -21.68 -6.86
C GLU A 255 25.68 -21.28 -6.44
N LYS A 256 25.92 -21.26 -5.11
CA LYS A 256 27.20 -20.85 -4.54
C LYS A 256 27.36 -21.35 -3.11
N ILE A 257 28.60 -21.41 -2.65
CA ILE A 257 28.96 -21.71 -1.27
C ILE A 257 29.78 -20.54 -0.75
N LEU A 258 29.31 -19.92 0.34
CA LEU A 258 29.97 -18.77 0.95
C LEU A 258 30.41 -19.10 2.37
N MET A 259 31.59 -18.59 2.76
CA MET A 259 32.16 -18.87 4.07
C MET A 259 31.56 -17.94 5.12
N THR A 260 31.11 -18.49 6.23
CA THR A 260 30.81 -17.71 7.45
C THR A 260 32.08 -17.48 8.28
N ASN A 261 33.06 -18.39 8.16
CA ASN A 261 34.41 -18.25 8.69
C ASN A 261 35.38 -18.96 7.74
N ALA A 262 36.38 -18.27 7.23
CA ALA A 262 37.44 -18.85 6.40
C ALA A 262 38.39 -19.77 7.21
N GLY A 263 38.30 -19.73 8.53
CA GLY A 263 39.14 -20.48 9.46
C GLY A 263 40.56 -19.93 9.55
N ALA A 264 41.42 -20.62 10.29
CA ALA A 264 42.82 -20.24 10.48
C ALA A 264 43.70 -21.48 10.68
N ASN A 265 45.02 -21.31 10.50
CA ASN A 265 46.04 -22.33 10.74
C ASN A 265 45.94 -23.62 9.90
N TYR A 266 45.22 -23.60 8.78
CA TYR A 266 45.29 -24.64 7.75
C TYR A 266 46.66 -24.62 7.07
N THR A 267 47.33 -25.76 7.05
CA THR A 267 48.62 -25.98 6.36
C THR A 267 48.47 -26.76 5.05
N SER A 268 47.32 -27.40 4.86
CA SER A 268 46.92 -28.11 3.64
C SER A 268 45.43 -27.84 3.36
N PRO A 269 44.98 -27.86 2.09
CA PRO A 269 43.57 -27.64 1.76
C PRO A 269 42.66 -28.62 2.51
N PRO A 270 41.65 -28.14 3.26
CA PRO A 270 40.71 -29.01 3.95
C PRO A 270 39.78 -29.76 2.98
N ILE A 271 39.23 -30.86 3.47
CA ILE A 271 38.20 -31.63 2.75
C ILE A 271 36.86 -30.91 2.94
N ILE A 272 36.16 -30.68 1.84
CA ILE A 272 34.79 -30.13 1.83
C ILE A 272 33.83 -31.26 1.46
N THR A 273 32.88 -31.52 2.35
CA THR A 273 31.83 -32.52 2.15
C THR A 273 30.48 -31.84 2.14
N ILE A 274 29.74 -32.00 1.04
CA ILE A 274 28.37 -31.51 0.90
C ILE A 274 27.43 -32.70 1.09
N SER A 275 26.48 -32.59 2.02
CA SER A 275 25.55 -33.67 2.35
C SER A 275 24.20 -33.14 2.81
N GLY A 276 23.18 -34.01 2.82
CA GLY A 276 21.82 -33.61 3.19
C GLY A 276 21.09 -32.82 2.10
N GLY A 277 19.93 -32.26 2.44
CA GLY A 277 19.11 -31.47 1.51
C GLY A 277 18.40 -32.28 0.41
N GLY A 278 18.44 -33.63 0.45
CA GLY A 278 17.74 -34.51 -0.48
C GLY A 278 18.35 -34.63 -1.90
N GLY A 279 19.29 -33.76 -2.26
CA GLY A 279 19.94 -33.75 -3.58
C GLY A 279 21.17 -34.64 -3.69
N THR A 280 21.72 -34.74 -4.91
CA THR A 280 22.92 -35.54 -5.21
C THR A 280 23.89 -34.82 -6.16
N GLY A 281 25.15 -35.24 -6.16
CA GLY A 281 26.14 -34.85 -7.17
C GLY A 281 26.88 -33.52 -6.92
N ALA A 282 26.59 -32.80 -5.83
CA ALA A 282 27.31 -31.58 -5.51
C ALA A 282 28.76 -31.86 -5.07
N ALA A 283 29.71 -31.07 -5.58
CA ALA A 283 31.12 -31.18 -5.24
C ALA A 283 31.78 -29.80 -5.22
N ALA A 284 32.64 -29.56 -4.22
CA ALA A 284 33.39 -28.31 -4.10
C ALA A 284 34.84 -28.58 -3.67
N THR A 285 35.73 -27.66 -4.04
CA THR A 285 37.13 -27.62 -3.61
C THR A 285 37.45 -26.24 -3.07
N CYS A 286 38.62 -26.06 -2.48
CA CYS A 286 39.04 -24.75 -2.01
C CYS A 286 40.52 -24.48 -2.25
N SER A 287 40.88 -23.20 -2.22
CA SER A 287 42.26 -22.74 -2.12
C SER A 287 42.53 -22.23 -0.71
N ILE A 288 43.79 -22.32 -0.26
CA ILE A 288 44.23 -21.78 1.04
C ILE A 288 45.36 -20.78 0.86
N GLU A 289 45.51 -19.86 1.81
CA GLU A 289 46.65 -18.95 1.92
C GLU A 289 47.31 -19.12 3.29
N THR A 290 48.60 -19.49 3.28
CA THR A 290 49.34 -19.87 4.50
C THR A 290 50.36 -18.83 4.94
N ALA A 291 50.78 -17.92 4.07
CA ALA A 291 51.90 -17.01 4.32
C ALA A 291 51.46 -15.60 4.71
N SER A 292 50.35 -15.12 4.14
CA SER A 292 49.88 -13.74 4.31
C SER A 292 48.57 -13.66 5.06
N GLN A 293 48.29 -12.56 5.76
CA GLN A 293 46.99 -12.38 6.41
C GLN A 293 45.87 -12.09 5.41
N GLY A 294 44.66 -12.54 5.75
CA GLY A 294 43.42 -12.28 5.02
C GLY A 294 42.23 -12.17 5.95
N VAL A 295 41.08 -11.80 5.39
CA VAL A 295 39.82 -11.60 6.11
C VAL A 295 39.18 -12.95 6.42
N LEU A 296 39.14 -13.32 7.70
CA LEU A 296 38.59 -14.60 8.13
C LEU A 296 37.06 -14.59 8.21
N ARG A 297 36.49 -13.53 8.77
CA ARG A 297 35.05 -13.34 8.93
C ARG A 297 34.73 -11.87 9.13
N PHE A 298 33.48 -11.54 8.81
CA PHE A 298 32.87 -10.26 9.16
C PHE A 298 32.12 -10.40 10.50
N THR A 299 32.12 -9.33 11.28
CA THR A 299 31.36 -9.23 12.54
C THR A 299 30.56 -7.93 12.49
N MET A 300 29.24 -8.06 12.51
CA MET A 300 28.33 -6.91 12.50
C MET A 300 28.49 -6.13 13.81
N THR A 301 28.67 -4.81 13.69
CA THR A 301 28.64 -3.87 14.83
C THR A 301 27.29 -3.17 14.92
N ASP A 302 26.64 -2.94 13.78
CA ASP A 302 25.25 -2.50 13.68
C ASP A 302 24.62 -3.14 12.43
N ASN A 303 23.44 -3.73 12.56
CA ASN A 303 22.77 -4.37 11.43
C ASN A 303 22.06 -3.37 10.50
N GLY A 304 21.99 -2.10 10.89
CA GLY A 304 21.27 -1.07 10.17
C GLY A 304 19.76 -1.34 10.08
N VAL A 305 19.05 -0.49 9.34
CA VAL A 305 17.60 -0.57 9.10
C VAL A 305 17.30 0.05 7.72
N GLY A 306 16.34 -0.53 6.99
CA GLY A 306 15.77 0.08 5.79
C GLY A 306 16.32 -0.46 4.47
N PHE A 307 16.89 -1.67 4.47
CA PHE A 307 17.43 -2.27 3.24
C PHE A 307 16.34 -2.99 2.44
N GLY A 308 15.94 -2.45 1.28
CA GLY A 308 15.05 -3.10 0.32
C GLY A 308 15.74 -3.97 -0.72
N THR A 309 17.04 -3.76 -0.90
CA THR A 309 17.93 -4.65 -1.62
C THR A 309 19.15 -4.99 -0.80
N VAL A 310 19.81 -6.10 -1.15
CA VAL A 310 21.04 -6.52 -0.47
C VAL A 310 22.13 -5.46 -0.73
N PRO A 311 22.68 -4.81 0.31
CA PRO A 311 23.66 -3.74 0.11
C PRO A 311 25.00 -4.30 -0.39
N THR A 312 25.70 -3.50 -1.18
CA THR A 312 27.06 -3.83 -1.62
C THR A 312 28.04 -3.66 -0.46
N VAL A 313 28.91 -4.64 -0.24
CA VAL A 313 29.97 -4.59 0.77
C VAL A 313 31.31 -4.31 0.11
N THR A 314 31.96 -3.23 0.51
CA THR A 314 33.30 -2.85 0.02
C THR A 314 34.33 -3.01 1.13
N VAL A 315 35.40 -3.74 0.83
CA VAL A 315 36.58 -3.85 1.71
C VAL A 315 37.70 -2.97 1.15
N ALA A 316 37.99 -1.86 1.83
CA ALA A 316 39.03 -0.93 1.42
C ALA A 316 40.42 -1.44 1.81
N ASN A 317 41.47 -0.85 1.22
CA ASN A 317 42.82 -1.05 1.74
C ASN A 317 42.91 -0.44 3.14
N PRO A 318 43.61 -1.08 4.09
CA PRO A 318 43.78 -0.52 5.42
C PRO A 318 44.55 0.80 5.35
N ALA A 319 44.15 1.77 6.17
CA ALA A 319 44.84 3.06 6.26
C ALA A 319 46.30 2.86 6.70
N GLY A 320 47.25 3.26 5.85
CA GLY A 320 48.68 3.07 6.11
C GLY A 320 49.18 1.62 5.96
N GLY A 321 48.34 0.71 5.46
CA GLY A 321 48.72 -0.67 5.15
C GLY A 321 48.53 -1.03 3.69
N THR A 322 48.83 -2.28 3.36
CA THR A 322 48.65 -2.83 2.01
C THR A 322 47.72 -4.03 2.04
N ALA A 323 47.09 -4.30 0.90
CA ALA A 323 46.47 -5.58 0.57
C ALA A 323 46.95 -5.95 -0.84
N ALA A 324 47.45 -7.17 -1.02
CA ALA A 324 47.86 -7.67 -2.33
C ALA A 324 46.62 -7.98 -3.18
N ASP A 325 45.62 -8.63 -2.58
CA ASP A 325 44.31 -8.90 -3.16
C ASP A 325 43.21 -8.50 -2.18
N LYS A 326 42.18 -7.80 -2.65
CA LYS A 326 41.07 -7.35 -1.81
C LYS A 326 40.10 -8.50 -1.52
N ALA A 327 39.63 -8.57 -0.29
CA ALA A 327 38.55 -9.45 0.13
C ALA A 327 37.22 -9.01 -0.48
N VAL A 328 36.36 -9.99 -0.75
CA VAL A 328 35.01 -9.81 -1.27
C VAL A 328 34.03 -10.40 -0.27
N GLY A 329 33.17 -9.54 0.27
CA GLY A 329 32.07 -9.92 1.15
C GLY A 329 30.74 -9.82 0.42
N ILE A 330 29.83 -10.75 0.72
CA ILE A 330 28.44 -10.71 0.23
C ILE A 330 27.52 -10.59 1.45
N ALA A 331 26.75 -9.50 1.52
CA ALA A 331 25.74 -9.32 2.57
C ALA A 331 24.52 -10.23 2.33
N SER A 332 23.78 -10.50 3.40
CA SER A 332 22.41 -10.98 3.35
C SER A 332 21.54 -10.06 4.19
N ILE A 333 20.30 -9.89 3.73
CA ILE A 333 19.28 -9.15 4.46
C ILE A 333 18.23 -10.11 5.02
N GLY A 334 17.55 -9.69 6.06
CA GLY A 334 16.38 -10.39 6.57
C GLY A 334 15.56 -9.49 7.48
N VAL A 335 14.30 -9.88 7.66
CA VAL A 335 13.39 -9.24 8.61
C VAL A 335 13.74 -9.70 10.02
N ASP A 336 13.94 -8.74 10.93
CA ASP A 336 14.00 -9.01 12.37
C ASP A 336 12.59 -8.90 12.98
N GLY A 337 12.36 -9.40 14.18
CA GLY A 337 11.02 -9.44 14.82
C GLY A 337 10.28 -8.09 14.95
N GLY A 338 10.94 -6.97 14.63
CA GLY A 338 10.34 -5.64 14.50
C GLY A 338 9.82 -5.28 13.09
N GLY A 339 9.82 -6.21 12.12
CA GLY A 339 9.26 -5.99 10.78
C GLY A 339 10.16 -5.24 9.80
N PHE A 340 11.42 -4.98 10.16
CA PHE A 340 12.37 -4.22 9.33
C PHE A 340 13.41 -5.14 8.68
N ASN A 341 13.70 -4.90 7.39
CA ASN A 341 14.86 -5.49 6.73
C ASN A 341 16.17 -4.88 7.24
N ARG A 342 17.07 -5.75 7.71
CA ARG A 342 18.39 -5.42 8.24
C ARG A 342 19.44 -6.33 7.64
N VAL A 343 20.72 -5.93 7.67
CA VAL A 343 21.82 -6.82 7.29
C VAL A 343 21.97 -7.89 8.36
N LYS A 344 21.72 -9.15 8.01
CA LYS A 344 21.75 -10.29 8.94
C LYS A 344 23.16 -10.84 9.12
N SER A 345 23.88 -10.99 8.01
CA SER A 345 25.26 -11.47 8.00
C SER A 345 25.97 -11.03 6.73
N ILE A 346 27.30 -10.97 6.80
CA ILE A 346 28.16 -10.82 5.62
C ILE A 346 29.01 -12.08 5.53
N PHE A 347 28.91 -12.77 4.40
CA PHE A 347 29.68 -13.96 4.09
C PHE A 347 30.95 -13.58 3.33
N VAL A 348 32.01 -14.36 3.53
CA VAL A 348 33.27 -14.21 2.79
C VAL A 348 33.17 -15.05 1.51
N GLN A 349 33.21 -14.37 0.35
CA GLN A 349 33.36 -15.04 -0.95
C GLN A 349 34.84 -15.25 -1.27
N ASN A 350 35.65 -14.19 -1.09
CA ASN A 350 37.09 -14.25 -1.20
C ASN A 350 37.71 -13.54 0.01
N ALA A 351 38.58 -14.21 0.75
CA ALA A 351 39.21 -13.65 1.95
C ALA A 351 40.29 -12.59 1.64
N GLY A 352 40.63 -12.38 0.36
CA GLY A 352 41.72 -11.52 -0.08
C GLY A 352 43.08 -12.08 0.33
N LYS A 353 44.12 -11.24 0.28
CA LYS A 353 45.49 -11.61 0.63
C LYS A 353 46.34 -10.38 0.95
N GLY A 354 47.27 -10.53 1.90
CA GLY A 354 48.37 -9.59 2.08
C GLY A 354 48.01 -8.36 2.90
N TYR A 355 46.99 -8.47 3.75
CA TYR A 355 46.61 -7.42 4.68
C TYR A 355 47.69 -7.25 5.74
N THR A 356 48.24 -6.05 5.89
CA THR A 356 49.22 -5.75 6.95
C THR A 356 48.60 -5.11 8.19
N LEU A 357 47.39 -4.57 8.04
CA LEU A 357 46.58 -3.90 9.04
C LEU A 357 45.09 -4.20 8.78
N GLN A 358 44.23 -3.96 9.78
CA GLN A 358 42.79 -4.20 9.66
C GLN A 358 42.17 -3.26 8.60
N PRO A 359 41.47 -3.80 7.58
CA PRO A 359 40.84 -2.98 6.56
C PRO A 359 39.55 -2.33 7.08
N THR A 360 39.16 -1.22 6.46
CA THR A 360 37.84 -0.60 6.65
C THR A 360 36.81 -1.31 5.78
N VAL A 361 35.70 -1.71 6.39
CA VAL A 361 34.54 -2.26 5.69
C VAL A 361 33.48 -1.17 5.58
N THR A 362 33.02 -0.92 4.37
CA THR A 362 31.91 0.00 4.09
C THR A 362 30.77 -0.79 3.49
N ILE A 363 29.59 -0.67 4.10
CA ILE A 363 28.34 -1.22 3.58
C ILE A 363 27.60 -0.06 2.93
N ALA A 364 27.10 -0.26 1.71
CA ALA A 364 26.30 0.75 1.03
C ALA A 364 25.10 1.17 1.88
N ASP A 365 24.70 2.42 1.77
CA ASP A 365 23.55 2.95 2.47
C ASP A 365 22.24 2.27 2.00
N PRO A 366 21.20 2.21 2.87
CA PRO A 366 19.85 1.80 2.45
C PRO A 366 19.28 2.75 1.39
N GLU A 367 18.30 2.30 0.61
CA GLU A 367 17.73 3.08 -0.51
C GLU A 367 17.19 4.46 -0.06
N THR A 368 16.56 4.53 1.12
CA THR A 368 16.24 5.81 1.78
C THR A 368 16.89 5.91 3.15
N ILE A 369 17.77 6.91 3.31
CA ILE A 369 18.44 7.24 4.58
C ILE A 369 17.58 8.18 5.43
N SER A 370 16.69 8.96 4.82
CA SER A 370 15.85 9.96 5.48
C SER A 370 14.49 9.98 4.80
N GLY A 371 13.48 9.42 5.48
CA GLY A 371 12.09 9.69 5.12
C GLY A 371 11.81 11.17 5.39
N ALA A 372 11.23 11.88 4.42
CA ALA A 372 10.98 13.30 4.54
C ALA A 372 9.64 13.67 3.91
N GLY A 373 8.98 14.67 4.49
CA GLY A 373 7.70 15.19 4.03
C GLY A 373 6.53 14.72 4.89
N THR A 374 5.33 15.08 4.50
CA THR A 374 4.08 14.66 5.14
C THR A 374 3.15 14.31 4.00
N PHE A 375 2.61 13.10 4.01
CA PHE A 375 1.65 12.73 2.97
C PHE A 375 0.35 13.53 3.17
N GLU A 376 -0.23 13.99 2.07
CA GLU A 376 -1.47 14.74 2.04
C GLU A 376 -2.66 13.80 1.82
N PHE A 377 -3.80 14.12 2.43
CA PHE A 377 -5.03 13.36 2.21
C PHE A 377 -5.38 13.32 0.72
N ASN A 378 -5.79 12.16 0.23
CA ASN A 378 -6.21 11.88 -1.14
C ASN A 378 -5.13 12.07 -2.22
N GLU A 379 -3.89 12.35 -1.84
CA GLU A 379 -2.80 12.42 -2.81
C GLU A 379 -2.51 11.04 -3.41
N VAL A 380 -1.98 11.02 -4.63
CA VAL A 380 -1.49 9.79 -5.24
C VAL A 380 -0.06 9.55 -4.79
N VAL A 381 0.20 8.37 -4.25
CA VAL A 381 1.54 7.86 -3.96
C VAL A 381 1.97 6.84 -5.00
N GLN A 382 3.26 6.78 -5.29
CA GLN A 382 3.84 5.85 -6.26
C GLN A 382 5.04 5.09 -5.67
N GLY A 383 5.02 3.76 -5.80
CA GLY A 383 6.17 2.91 -5.54
C GLY A 383 7.20 3.02 -6.66
N MET A 384 8.44 3.35 -6.32
CA MET A 384 9.49 3.61 -7.31
C MET A 384 10.01 2.35 -8.02
N ARG A 385 9.82 1.16 -7.42
CA ARG A 385 10.26 -0.12 -8.00
C ARG A 385 9.09 -0.91 -8.59
N SER A 386 7.97 -0.98 -7.88
CA SER A 386 6.74 -1.65 -8.32
C SER A 386 6.01 -0.85 -9.39
N GLY A 387 6.12 0.49 -9.36
CA GLY A 387 5.28 1.37 -10.17
C GLY A 387 3.83 1.47 -9.67
N THR A 388 3.48 0.73 -8.61
CA THR A 388 2.14 0.71 -8.01
C THR A 388 1.76 2.10 -7.55
N GLN A 389 0.56 2.53 -7.93
CA GLN A 389 -0.04 3.76 -7.46
C GLN A 389 -1.17 3.44 -6.50
N ALA A 390 -1.30 4.25 -5.46
CA ALA A 390 -2.40 4.19 -4.50
C ALA A 390 -2.76 5.60 -4.03
N ARG A 391 -3.93 5.77 -3.42
CA ARG A 391 -4.36 7.04 -2.83
C ARG A 391 -4.18 7.03 -1.33
N VAL A 392 -3.71 8.14 -0.77
CA VAL A 392 -3.55 8.29 0.67
C VAL A 392 -4.90 8.50 1.34
N LYS A 393 -5.23 7.64 2.29
CA LYS A 393 -6.38 7.83 3.20
C LYS A 393 -5.94 8.47 4.49
N ASN A 394 -4.84 8.03 5.09
CA ASN A 394 -4.34 8.62 6.32
C ASN A 394 -2.82 8.48 6.42
N TRP A 395 -2.17 9.44 7.07
CA TRP A 395 -0.75 9.38 7.38
C TRP A 395 -0.51 9.67 8.85
N ASP A 396 -0.03 8.66 9.58
CA ASP A 396 0.43 8.80 10.95
C ASP A 396 1.95 8.92 10.98
N ALA A 397 2.43 10.14 11.20
CA ALA A 397 3.86 10.45 11.26
C ALA A 397 4.54 9.90 12.53
N ASP A 398 3.79 9.66 13.63
CA ASP A 398 4.34 9.15 14.89
C ASP A 398 4.60 7.65 14.77
N THR A 399 3.66 6.90 14.17
CA THR A 399 3.80 5.45 13.97
C THR A 399 4.42 5.08 12.62
N ASN A 400 4.61 6.06 11.71
CA ASN A 400 5.02 5.86 10.32
C ASN A 400 4.11 4.88 9.56
N VAL A 401 2.81 4.93 9.81
CA VAL A 401 1.82 4.11 9.10
C VAL A 401 1.10 4.97 8.08
N LEU A 402 1.15 4.55 6.82
CA LEU A 402 0.42 5.14 5.71
C LEU A 402 -0.75 4.23 5.35
N SER A 403 -1.96 4.69 5.58
CA SER A 403 -3.19 4.03 5.13
C SER A 403 -3.48 4.48 3.70
N ILE A 404 -3.69 3.51 2.82
CA ILE A 404 -3.91 3.73 1.39
C ILE A 404 -5.14 2.98 0.88
N ALA A 405 -5.78 3.54 -0.14
CA ALA A 405 -6.89 2.91 -0.86
C ALA A 405 -6.60 2.87 -2.37
N ASN A 406 -7.43 2.14 -3.11
CA ASN A 406 -7.33 1.96 -4.56
C ASN A 406 -5.91 1.53 -4.97
N VAL A 407 -5.38 0.45 -4.37
CA VAL A 407 -4.03 -0.02 -4.69
C VAL A 407 -4.00 -0.59 -6.11
N GLY A 408 -3.05 -0.12 -6.93
CA GLY A 408 -2.89 -0.58 -8.30
C GLY A 408 -3.63 0.26 -9.35
N ILE A 409 -3.91 1.54 -9.09
CA ILE A 409 -4.50 2.46 -10.07
C ILE A 409 -3.76 2.36 -11.41
N GLY A 410 -4.44 1.81 -12.44
CA GLY A 410 -3.93 1.73 -13.80
C GLY A 410 -2.87 0.65 -14.07
N GLY A 411 -2.68 -0.33 -13.16
CA GLY A 411 -1.71 -1.42 -13.32
C GLY A 411 -2.27 -2.81 -12.97
N THR A 412 -1.51 -3.86 -13.29
CA THR A 412 -1.80 -5.26 -12.89
C THR A 412 -1.06 -5.67 -11.61
N ILE A 413 -0.30 -4.76 -11.00
CA ILE A 413 0.46 -5.02 -9.77
C ILE A 413 -0.37 -4.51 -8.61
N THR A 414 -0.73 -5.41 -7.69
CA THR A 414 -1.71 -5.18 -6.62
C THR A 414 -1.09 -4.71 -5.30
N GLY A 415 0.21 -4.37 -5.28
CA GLY A 415 0.88 -4.10 -4.01
C GLY A 415 2.24 -3.41 -4.12
N PHE A 416 2.74 -3.01 -2.95
CA PHE A 416 4.06 -2.41 -2.80
C PHE A 416 5.08 -3.46 -2.35
N PHE A 417 6.30 -3.38 -2.88
CA PHE A 417 7.37 -4.28 -2.49
C PHE A 417 8.06 -3.80 -1.21
N ALA A 418 8.37 -4.74 -0.31
CA ALA A 418 9.18 -4.43 0.87
C ALA A 418 10.52 -3.77 0.49
N GLY A 419 10.80 -2.66 1.17
CA GLY A 419 11.96 -1.79 1.03
C GLY A 419 12.00 -0.94 -0.23
N GLU A 420 10.93 -0.89 -1.03
CA GLU A 420 10.87 0.11 -2.09
C GLU A 420 10.55 1.51 -1.54
N ASP A 421 10.94 2.54 -2.27
CA ASP A 421 10.56 3.92 -1.92
C ASP A 421 9.17 4.26 -2.45
N VAL A 422 8.34 4.85 -1.59
CA VAL A 422 7.03 5.39 -1.90
C VAL A 422 7.13 6.90 -1.89
N LYS A 423 6.70 7.50 -3.00
CA LYS A 423 6.73 8.94 -3.21
C LYS A 423 5.32 9.51 -3.35
N GLY A 424 4.98 10.50 -2.54
CA GLY A 424 3.82 11.37 -2.73
C GLY A 424 4.02 12.25 -3.96
N LEU A 425 3.11 12.18 -4.93
CA LEU A 425 3.22 12.94 -6.17
C LEU A 425 2.92 14.42 -5.98
N SER A 426 2.14 14.78 -4.97
CA SER A 426 1.79 16.17 -4.65
C SER A 426 2.72 16.74 -3.57
N SER A 427 2.80 16.05 -2.42
CA SER A 427 3.56 16.51 -1.25
C SER A 427 5.08 16.39 -1.45
N GLY A 428 5.52 15.53 -2.37
CA GLY A 428 6.92 15.15 -2.51
C GLY A 428 7.44 14.31 -1.34
N ALA A 429 6.56 13.87 -0.43
CA ALA A 429 6.91 12.99 0.68
C ALA A 429 7.57 11.72 0.14
N LEU A 430 8.66 11.27 0.77
CA LEU A 430 9.43 10.11 0.33
C LEU A 430 9.78 9.25 1.54
N TYR A 431 9.40 7.98 1.49
CA TYR A 431 9.62 7.03 2.57
C TYR A 431 9.78 5.61 2.00
N SER A 432 10.59 4.74 2.62
CA SER A 432 10.67 3.34 2.19
C SER A 432 9.61 2.48 2.87
N VAL A 433 9.02 1.53 2.13
CA VAL A 433 8.10 0.52 2.66
C VAL A 433 8.86 -0.48 3.51
N SER A 434 8.40 -0.75 4.71
CA SER A 434 8.88 -1.85 5.55
C SER A 434 8.04 -3.09 5.36
N ARG A 435 6.72 -2.95 5.54
CA ARG A 435 5.73 -4.01 5.33
C ARG A 435 4.54 -3.41 4.60
N PHE A 436 3.98 -4.20 3.70
CA PHE A 436 2.68 -3.93 3.10
C PHE A 436 1.72 -4.95 3.70
N ASN A 437 0.66 -4.46 4.33
CA ASN A 437 -0.46 -5.29 4.75
C ASN A 437 -1.64 -5.02 3.83
N GLU A 438 -2.08 -6.07 3.13
CA GLU A 438 -3.28 -6.06 2.29
C GLU A 438 -4.55 -6.21 3.12
N ASP A 439 -4.46 -6.51 4.42
CA ASP A 439 -5.66 -6.71 5.23
C ASP A 439 -6.34 -5.38 5.55
N ASP A 440 -7.65 -5.32 5.30
CA ASP A 440 -8.52 -4.24 5.74
C ASP A 440 -8.79 -4.38 7.25
N THR A 441 -7.94 -3.70 8.02
CA THR A 441 -8.03 -3.69 9.49
C THR A 441 -9.04 -2.69 10.05
N THR A 442 -9.73 -1.92 9.20
CA THR A 442 -10.60 -0.81 9.62
C THR A 442 -12.09 -1.15 9.51
N ASP A 443 -12.47 -2.11 8.67
CA ASP A 443 -13.84 -2.62 8.68
C ASP A 443 -14.15 -3.41 9.99
N LYS A 444 -14.98 -2.81 10.84
CA LYS A 444 -15.48 -3.41 12.09
C LYS A 444 -16.27 -4.71 11.86
N TYR A 445 -16.76 -4.94 10.65
CA TYR A 445 -17.49 -6.14 10.25
C TYR A 445 -16.61 -7.17 9.55
N ASN A 446 -15.34 -6.84 9.27
CA ASN A 446 -14.38 -7.80 8.74
C ASN A 446 -13.90 -8.74 9.86
N GLU A 447 -14.71 -9.77 10.11
CA GLU A 447 -14.38 -10.87 11.00
C GLU A 447 -13.55 -11.96 10.29
N GLY A 448 -13.05 -11.70 9.07
CA GLY A 448 -12.26 -12.65 8.28
C GLY A 448 -11.07 -13.22 9.06
N ASP A 449 -10.28 -12.36 9.69
CA ASP A 449 -9.13 -12.78 10.51
C ASP A 449 -9.53 -13.59 11.74
N ILE A 450 -10.69 -13.28 12.34
CA ILE A 450 -11.23 -14.04 13.47
C ILE A 450 -11.66 -15.43 12.98
N PHE A 451 -12.34 -15.50 11.83
CA PHE A 451 -12.73 -16.77 11.25
C PHE A 451 -11.53 -17.61 10.81
N GLU A 452 -10.51 -17.02 10.20
CA GLU A 452 -9.27 -17.71 9.81
C GLU A 452 -8.49 -18.17 11.06
N THR A 453 -8.32 -17.32 12.07
CA THR A 453 -7.63 -17.68 13.31
C THR A 453 -8.36 -18.79 14.08
N GLU A 454 -9.68 -18.71 14.17
CA GLU A 454 -10.51 -19.76 14.79
C GLU A 454 -10.55 -21.02 13.91
N ALA A 455 -10.55 -20.91 12.58
CA ALA A 455 -10.49 -22.04 11.66
C ALA A 455 -9.16 -22.79 11.76
N ASP A 456 -8.03 -22.07 11.84
CA ASP A 456 -6.69 -22.64 12.05
C ASP A 456 -6.58 -23.32 13.43
N ALA A 457 -7.30 -22.83 14.44
CA ALA A 457 -7.41 -23.49 15.74
C ALA A 457 -8.28 -24.77 15.71
N ILE A 458 -9.21 -24.87 14.74
CA ILE A 458 -10.13 -26.02 14.57
C ILE A 458 -9.55 -27.07 13.62
N VAL A 459 -8.82 -26.66 12.58
CA VAL A 459 -8.31 -27.53 11.51
C VAL A 459 -6.80 -27.42 11.39
N ASP A 460 -6.10 -28.28 12.13
CA ASP A 460 -4.64 -28.40 12.06
C ASP A 460 -4.20 -29.24 10.84
N PHE A 461 -3.64 -28.58 9.83
CA PHE A 461 -3.11 -29.24 8.62
C PHE A 461 -1.66 -29.75 8.78
N THR A 462 -1.03 -29.59 9.96
CA THR A 462 0.38 -29.94 10.13
C THR A 462 0.64 -31.44 10.30
N GLU A 463 -0.37 -32.25 10.62
CA GLU A 463 -0.16 -33.68 10.93
C GLU A 463 -0.79 -34.68 9.95
N SER A 464 -1.92 -34.41 9.29
CA SER A 464 -2.49 -35.26 8.21
C SER A 464 -3.75 -34.62 7.60
N ASN A 465 -3.96 -34.75 6.28
CA ASN A 465 -5.20 -34.35 5.62
C ASN A 465 -6.41 -35.06 6.26
N PRO A 466 -7.33 -34.34 6.92
CA PRO A 466 -8.48 -34.94 7.60
C PRO A 466 -9.61 -35.36 6.65
N PHE A 467 -9.54 -34.97 5.38
CA PHE A 467 -10.57 -35.24 4.37
C PHE A 467 -10.26 -36.46 3.47
N GLY A 468 -9.23 -37.24 3.83
CA GLY A 468 -8.91 -38.52 3.22
C GLY A 468 -7.99 -38.42 1.99
N THR A 469 -7.33 -39.53 1.70
CA THR A 469 -6.46 -39.69 0.53
C THR A 469 -7.30 -40.05 -0.69
N PHE A 470 -7.34 -39.19 -1.71
CA PHE A 470 -7.70 -39.58 -3.07
C PHE A 470 -6.46 -39.94 -3.87
#